data_AF-A0A2A2KHV4-F1
#
_entry.id   AF-A0A2A2KHV4-F1
#
_cell.length_a   1.000
_cell.length_b   1.000
_cell.length_c   1.000
_cell.angle_alpha   90.00
_cell.angle_beta   90.00
_cell.angle_gamma   90.00
#
_symmetry.space_group_name_H-M   'P 1'
#
loop_
_entity.id
_entity.type
_entity.pdbx_description
1 polymer ?
#
loop_
_entity_poly.entity_id
_entity_poly.type
_entity_poly.pdbx_seq_one_letter_code
_entity_poly.pdbx_strand_id
1 'polypeptide(L)'
;MIELKPLNIGANEVLNKQKKTPEEAEKYWEGEKQIERERVEKCDQEVKKFKEAGPRVNQLYRDIENLCLSDAFFRTGYNKQISMYIKLAAKYTDEEVIKFWETLQQ
;
A
#
# COMPACT_ATOMS: atom_id res chain seq x y z
N MET A 1 0.56 -23.11 12.48
CA MET A 1 -0.27 -21.97 12.01
C MET A 1 0.03 -20.82 12.95
N ILE A 2 0.45 -19.66 12.45
CA ILE A 2 0.78 -18.51 13.31
C ILE A 2 -0.53 -17.82 13.69
N GLU A 3 -0.78 -17.63 14.99
CA GLU A 3 -1.93 -16.88 15.48
C GLU A 3 -1.69 -15.37 15.30
N LEU A 4 -2.45 -14.72 14.41
CA LEU A 4 -2.25 -13.31 14.05
C LEU A 4 -2.66 -12.35 15.16
N LYS A 5 -3.75 -12.66 15.89
CA LYS A 5 -4.29 -11.81 16.96
C LYS A 5 -3.26 -11.49 18.05
N PRO A 6 -2.62 -12.47 18.72
CA PRO A 6 -1.65 -12.17 19.77
C PRO A 6 -0.40 -11.45 19.24
N LEU A 7 0.05 -11.73 18.01
CA LEU A 7 1.19 -11.06 17.42
C LEU A 7 0.91 -9.58 17.08
N ASN A 8 -0.25 -9.30 16.49
CA ASN A 8 -0.65 -7.94 16.14
C ASN A 8 -0.85 -7.09 17.40
N ILE A 9 -1.55 -7.63 18.42
CA ILE A 9 -1.69 -6.97 19.73
C ILE A 9 -0.31 -6.70 20.35
N GLY A 10 0.54 -7.72 20.44
CA GLY A 10 1.87 -7.59 21.04
C GLY A 10 2.76 -6.57 20.32
N ALA A 11 2.73 -6.54 18.99
CA ALA A 11 3.44 -5.53 18.20
C ALA A 11 2.93 -4.11 18.49
N ASN A 12 1.60 -3.94 18.58
CA ASN A 12 0.99 -2.65 18.90
C ASN A 12 1.36 -2.17 20.31
N GLU A 13 1.38 -3.06 21.30
CA GLU A 13 1.79 -2.74 22.66
C GLU A 13 3.26 -2.30 22.74
N VAL A 14 4.14 -2.96 21.98
CA VAL A 14 5.56 -2.60 21.89
C VAL A 14 5.73 -1.22 21.25
N LEU A 15 5.04 -0.97 20.12
CA LEU A 15 5.10 0.32 19.42
C LEU A 15 4.59 1.48 20.28
N ASN A 16 3.50 1.26 21.01
CA ASN A 16 2.89 2.26 21.88
C ASN A 16 3.49 2.29 23.30
N LYS A 17 4.43 1.39 23.61
CA LYS A 17 5.03 1.21 24.94
C LYS A 17 3.99 1.07 26.06
N GLN A 18 2.86 0.45 25.76
CA GLN A 18 1.72 0.31 26.67
C GLN A 18 1.06 -1.05 26.50
N LYS A 19 0.94 -1.80 27.61
CA LYS A 19 0.15 -3.04 27.66
C LYS A 19 -1.33 -2.73 27.71
N LYS A 20 -2.13 -3.53 27.00
CA LYS A 20 -3.59 -3.47 27.01
C LYS A 20 -4.14 -4.42 28.06
N THR A 21 -5.22 -4.00 28.69
CA THR A 21 -6.10 -4.94 29.41
C THR A 21 -6.76 -5.90 28.42
N PRO A 22 -7.31 -7.04 28.88
CA PRO A 22 -8.01 -7.98 28.00
C PRO A 22 -9.14 -7.32 27.19
N GLU A 23 -9.89 -6.41 27.81
CA GLU A 23 -10.99 -5.69 27.14
C GLU A 23 -10.48 -4.71 26.07
N GLU A 24 -9.43 -3.95 26.35
CA GLU A 24 -8.80 -3.05 25.38
C GLU A 24 -8.17 -3.82 24.21
N ALA A 25 -7.57 -4.99 24.50
CA ALA A 25 -6.99 -5.86 23.49
C ALA A 25 -8.05 -6.42 22.54
N GLU A 26 -9.23 -6.79 23.06
CA GLU A 26 -10.35 -7.24 22.23
C GLU A 26 -10.90 -6.09 21.38
N LYS A 27 -11.13 -4.93 21.98
CA LYS A 27 -11.62 -3.74 21.27
C LYS A 27 -10.66 -3.31 20.15
N TYR A 28 -9.36 -3.33 20.43
CA TYR A 28 -8.32 -3.06 19.43
C TYR A 28 -8.40 -4.08 18.29
N TRP A 29 -8.45 -5.38 18.60
CA TRP A 29 -8.51 -6.43 17.60
C TRP A 29 -9.73 -6.33 16.68
N GLU A 30 -10.91 -6.07 17.23
CA GLU A 30 -12.12 -5.84 16.43
C GLU A 30 -11.99 -4.61 15.53
N GLY A 31 -11.38 -3.54 16.03
CA GLY A 31 -11.07 -2.34 15.24
C GLY A 31 -10.10 -2.62 14.10
N GLU A 32 -9.02 -3.35 14.35
CA GLU A 32 -8.03 -3.70 13.32
C GLU A 32 -8.64 -4.57 12.22
N LYS A 33 -9.49 -5.55 12.56
CA LYS A 33 -10.20 -6.34 11.55
C LYS A 33 -11.06 -5.47 10.63
N GLN A 34 -11.74 -4.47 11.20
CA GLN A 34 -12.54 -3.55 10.42
C GLN A 34 -11.65 -2.66 9.52
N ILE A 35 -10.55 -2.14 10.06
CA ILE A 35 -9.57 -1.34 9.30
C ILE A 35 -8.98 -2.17 8.14
N GLU A 36 -8.58 -3.42 8.39
CA GLU A 36 -8.03 -4.28 7.35
C GLU A 36 -9.07 -4.64 6.28
N ARG A 37 -10.34 -4.84 6.67
CA ARG A 37 -11.43 -5.00 5.69
C ARG A 37 -11.57 -3.76 4.80
N GLU A 38 -11.61 -2.57 5.39
CA GLU A 38 -11.69 -1.31 4.64
C GLU A 38 -10.48 -1.08 3.73
N ARG A 39 -9.28 -1.51 4.16
CA ARG A 39 -8.06 -1.46 3.33
C ARG A 39 -8.19 -2.38 2.12
N VAL A 40 -8.64 -3.62 2.31
CA VAL A 40 -8.87 -4.56 1.20
C VAL A 40 -9.90 -4.00 0.22
N GLU A 41 -11.01 -3.47 0.71
CA GLU A 41 -12.06 -2.86 -0.13
C GLU A 41 -11.52 -1.66 -0.93
N LYS A 42 -10.68 -0.82 -0.33
CA LYS A 42 -10.02 0.30 -1.03
C LYS A 42 -9.06 -0.20 -2.11
N CYS A 43 -8.25 -1.22 -1.82
CA CYS A 43 -7.36 -1.82 -2.82
C CYS A 43 -8.15 -2.38 -4.02
N ASP A 44 -9.28 -3.05 -3.77
CA ASP A 44 -10.14 -3.56 -4.84
C ASP A 44 -10.73 -2.44 -5.70
N GLN A 45 -11.16 -1.34 -5.07
CA GLN A 45 -11.63 -0.15 -5.76
C GLN A 45 -10.53 0.49 -6.61
N GLU A 46 -9.33 0.63 -6.08
CA GLU A 46 -8.18 1.22 -6.77
C GLU A 46 -7.76 0.38 -7.97
N VAL A 47 -7.66 -0.94 -7.81
CA VAL A 47 -7.42 -1.89 -8.90
C VAL A 47 -8.49 -1.78 -9.98
N LYS A 48 -9.76 -1.57 -9.61
CA LYS A 48 -10.85 -1.36 -10.56
C LYS A 48 -10.68 -0.04 -11.32
N LYS A 49 -10.40 1.07 -10.63
CA LYS A 49 -10.16 2.40 -11.24
C LYS A 49 -9.07 2.32 -12.31
N PHE A 50 -7.95 1.68 -11.99
CA PHE A 50 -6.83 1.55 -12.93
C PHE A 50 -7.13 0.63 -14.10
N LYS A 51 -7.88 -0.46 -13.90
CA LYS A 51 -8.36 -1.31 -15.02
C LYS A 51 -9.21 -0.50 -16.00
N GLU A 52 -10.07 0.39 -15.51
CA GLU A 52 -10.95 1.23 -16.33
C GLU A 52 -10.21 2.41 -17.00
N ALA A 53 -9.12 2.90 -16.40
CA ALA A 53 -8.29 3.96 -16.98
C ALA A 53 -7.56 3.55 -18.27
N GLY A 54 -7.47 2.25 -18.55
CA GLY A 54 -6.96 1.68 -19.80
C GLY A 54 -5.68 0.86 -19.62
N PRO A 55 -5.34 -0.03 -20.58
CA PRO A 55 -4.33 -1.06 -20.38
C PRO A 55 -2.94 -0.52 -20.01
N ARG A 56 -2.51 0.58 -20.64
CA ARG A 56 -1.19 1.17 -20.40
C ARG A 56 -1.09 1.87 -19.05
N VAL A 57 -2.13 2.60 -18.64
CA VAL A 57 -2.20 3.26 -17.32
C VAL A 57 -2.29 2.22 -16.20
N ASN A 58 -3.07 1.14 -16.41
CA ASN A 58 -3.10 0.00 -15.49
C ASN A 58 -1.72 -0.68 -15.36
N GLN A 59 -0.99 -0.81 -16.48
CA GLN A 59 0.36 -1.38 -16.45
C GLN A 59 1.33 -0.47 -15.69
N LEU A 60 1.25 0.86 -15.88
CA LEU A 60 2.02 1.84 -15.11
C LEU A 60 1.76 1.71 -13.60
N TYR A 61 0.50 1.60 -13.19
CA TYR A 61 0.15 1.35 -11.79
C TYR A 61 0.80 0.08 -11.24
N ARG A 62 0.69 -1.04 -11.95
CA ARG A 62 1.32 -2.30 -11.53
C ARG A 62 2.85 -2.22 -11.48
N ASP A 63 3.47 -1.54 -12.43
CA ASP A 63 4.91 -1.35 -12.46
C ASP A 63 5.38 -0.52 -11.26
N ILE A 64 4.65 0.54 -10.90
CA ILE A 64 4.90 1.36 -9.71
C ILE A 64 4.74 0.52 -8.44
N GLU A 65 3.64 -0.22 -8.28
CA GLU A 65 3.42 -1.08 -7.12
C GLU A 65 4.54 -2.13 -6.96
N ASN A 66 4.91 -2.80 -8.05
CA ASN A 66 6.00 -3.76 -8.05
C ASN A 66 7.35 -3.11 -7.69
N LEU A 67 7.59 -1.88 -8.14
CA LEU A 67 8.78 -1.11 -7.76
C LEU A 67 8.78 -0.83 -6.25
N CYS A 68 7.68 -0.29 -5.72
CA CYS A 68 7.52 0.06 -4.31
C CYS A 68 7.71 -1.15 -3.38
N LEU A 69 7.25 -2.31 -3.80
CA LEU A 69 7.34 -3.58 -3.05
C LEU A 69 8.70 -4.29 -3.22
N SER A 70 9.60 -3.77 -4.06
CA SER A 70 10.91 -4.39 -4.29
C SER A 70 11.89 -4.11 -3.13
N ASP A 71 12.70 -5.10 -2.78
CA ASP A 71 13.76 -4.96 -1.75
C ASP A 71 14.74 -3.81 -2.09
N ALA A 72 15.07 -3.65 -3.38
CA ALA A 72 15.94 -2.58 -3.86
C ALA A 72 15.36 -1.18 -3.59
N PHE A 73 14.05 -0.99 -3.78
CA PHE A 73 13.39 0.27 -3.47
C PHE A 73 13.31 0.50 -1.96
N PHE A 74 12.97 -0.53 -1.19
CA PHE A 74 12.84 -0.45 0.26
C PHE A 74 14.16 -0.10 0.96
N ARG A 75 15.29 -0.64 0.49
CA ARG A 75 16.61 -0.46 1.12
C ARG A 75 17.37 0.79 0.69
N THR A 76 16.90 1.49 -0.35
CA THR A 76 17.64 2.61 -0.91
C THR A 76 17.16 3.95 -0.35
N GLY A 77 18.04 4.97 -0.38
CA GLY A 77 17.70 6.32 0.07
C GLY A 77 16.83 7.08 -0.91
N TYR A 78 16.16 8.12 -0.41
CA TYR A 78 15.17 8.94 -1.13
C TYR A 78 15.58 9.37 -2.55
N ASN A 79 16.78 9.92 -2.75
CA ASN A 79 17.23 10.37 -4.08
C ASN A 79 17.32 9.22 -5.11
N LYS A 80 17.69 8.02 -4.65
CA LYS A 80 17.74 6.83 -5.50
C LYS A 80 16.33 6.31 -5.79
N GLN A 81 15.42 6.37 -4.81
CA GLN A 81 14.00 6.04 -5.03
C GLN A 81 13.39 6.94 -6.11
N ILE A 82 13.62 8.26 -6.04
CA ILE A 82 13.20 9.21 -7.10
C ILE A 82 13.76 8.80 -8.47
N SER A 83 15.06 8.48 -8.52
CA SER A 83 15.70 8.07 -9.78
C SER A 83 15.08 6.78 -10.34
N MET A 84 14.64 5.86 -9.49
CA MET A 84 13.95 4.63 -9.91
C MET A 84 12.56 4.94 -10.49
N TYR A 85 11.80 5.85 -9.86
CA TYR A 85 10.53 6.32 -10.42
C TYR A 85 10.71 6.99 -11.77
N ILE A 86 11.68 7.90 -11.92
CA ILE A 86 11.95 8.58 -13.19
C ILE A 86 12.27 7.55 -14.29
N LYS A 87 13.12 6.57 -14.00
CA LYS A 87 13.48 5.51 -14.95
C LYS A 87 12.28 4.63 -15.33
N LEU A 88 11.36 4.41 -14.40
CA LEU A 88 10.14 3.64 -14.65
C LEU A 88 9.17 4.44 -15.52
N ALA A 89 8.90 5.70 -15.15
CA ALA A 89 8.01 6.60 -15.87
C ALA A 89 8.50 6.87 -17.30
N ALA A 90 9.81 6.90 -17.55
CA ALA A 90 10.39 7.07 -18.88
C ALA A 90 10.01 5.97 -19.91
N LYS A 91 9.37 4.88 -19.48
CA LYS A 91 8.82 3.82 -20.36
C LYS A 91 7.39 4.13 -20.85
N TYR A 92 6.83 5.24 -20.43
CA TYR A 92 5.45 5.66 -20.65
C TYR A 92 5.43 7.05 -21.27
N THR A 93 4.38 7.39 -22.01
CA THR A 93 4.23 8.74 -22.56
C THR A 93 3.80 9.74 -21.49
N ASP A 94 4.00 11.02 -21.73
CA ASP A 94 3.56 12.07 -20.80
C ASP A 94 2.04 12.00 -20.56
N GLU A 95 1.24 11.68 -21.58
CA GLU A 95 -0.21 11.51 -21.44
C GLU A 95 -0.56 10.30 -20.56
N GLU A 96 0.16 9.18 -20.69
CA GLU A 96 -0.04 8.00 -19.84
C GLU A 96 0.29 8.32 -18.37
N VAL A 97 1.36 9.06 -18.13
CA VAL A 97 1.79 9.48 -16.78
C VAL A 97 0.82 10.50 -16.18
N ILE A 98 0.38 11.50 -16.96
CA ILE A 98 -0.63 12.47 -16.50
C ILE A 98 -1.93 11.75 -16.13
N LYS A 99 -2.43 10.87 -17.01
CA LYS A 99 -3.67 10.13 -16.75
C LYS A 99 -3.56 9.20 -15.54
N PHE A 100 -2.39 8.63 -15.27
CA PHE A 100 -2.13 7.89 -14.04
C PHE A 100 -2.37 8.76 -12.80
N TRP A 101 -1.82 9.97 -12.75
CA TRP A 101 -2.02 10.89 -11.63
C TRP A 101 -3.47 11.36 -11.49
N GLU A 102 -4.15 11.61 -12.61
CA GLU A 102 -5.59 11.93 -12.59
C GLU A 102 -6.42 10.76 -12.05
N THR A 103 -6.05 9.52 -12.39
CA THR A 103 -6.74 8.31 -11.91
C THR A 103 -6.52 8.09 -10.41
N LEU A 104 -5.34 8.44 -9.88
CA LEU A 104 -5.07 8.38 -8.42
C LEU A 104 -5.91 9.37 -7.60
N GLN A 105 -6.34 10.49 -8.20
CA GLN A 105 -7.07 11.56 -7.52
C GLN A 105 -8.59 11.38 -7.53
N GLN A 106 -9.10 10.46 -8.35
CA GLN A 106 -10.51 10.04 -8.40
C GLN A 106 -10.79 8.98 -7.34
#